data_AF-A0A536TD08-F1
#
_entry.id   AF-A0A536TD08-F1
#
_cell.length_a   1.000
_cell.length_b   1.000
_cell.length_c   1.000
_cell.angle_alpha   90.00
_cell.angle_beta   90.00
_cell.angle_gamma   90.00
#
_symmetry.space_group_name_H-M   'P 1'
#
loop_
_entity.id
_entity.type
_entity.pdbx_description
1 polymer ?
#
loop_
_entity_poly.entity_id
_entity_poly.type
_entity_poly.pdbx_seq_one_letter_code
_entity_poly.pdbx_strand_id
1 'polypeptide(L)'
;MSTNAFVRDGTRVHSCRSPTLSTWPARWKAATSNARCQPDARPSPRCDCCHEIKPAQTTASTTGAGMILARRLANLLTLSGFVFCGLILSACQHAPTALVASEQFDLVVLGGKIVDPESRLEAVRNIGIRGGRIAAISEQRLVGKIELDAAGNVVAPGFIDLHSHGMVVPSMWMQAFDGVTTALDLEGGSLPIPEAYAIAKDEGRPLNYGYSANWAAARSAVLAGTKLDGHFLTNLAAFARPNWQKLATPTQSAEILGLLEQGVQQGALGVGLLVGYAKESNHEEYVGAAQIAARYGMPTFTHLRHSNAREPGGVIEGHEELIAVAAMTGAHMHLCHLNSTAARLLPEVVPMLREAQRRGLRITVEAYPYGTGSTVIGSQLFDPALLDAQGISETDIFYVPAQKRIESREELIEARKSNPSGPAVIAFLDEDNANQRAMLDLAVLYADAAIASDTIWWVRSNGKPVVEPVWPLPDDAYAHPRGAGTFTRMLGRYVRERKQLSLMEAIRKASLVPAQILEDAAPQMKRKGRIKVGADADIIVFDPDTVIDKATYANPRQPAEGMKHVIVSGVPIIRDGTLDTTVMPGQPVRGPVGRLPVKSTTAERAITETDVMTAVRDLRAAAGLR
;
A
#
# COMPACT_ATOMS: atom_id res chain seq x y z
N MET A 1 7.47 14.13 78.53
CA MET A 1 8.72 13.52 79.05
C MET A 1 9.34 12.78 77.88
N SER A 2 10.52 13.04 77.34
CA SER A 2 11.67 13.89 77.67
C SER A 2 12.42 14.21 76.36
N THR A 3 13.18 15.29 76.40
CA THR A 3 13.85 16.04 75.33
C THR A 3 15.28 15.57 74.98
N ASN A 4 15.79 16.11 73.85
CA ASN A 4 17.19 16.37 73.41
C ASN A 4 17.69 15.45 72.27
N ALA A 5 17.86 15.89 71.02
CA ALA A 5 18.74 16.92 70.41
C ALA A 5 20.22 16.48 70.28
N PHE A 6 20.73 16.34 69.04
CA PHE A 6 21.87 17.08 68.45
C PHE A 6 22.35 16.50 67.08
N VAL A 7 22.27 17.36 66.04
CA VAL A 7 23.23 17.67 64.94
C VAL A 7 23.61 16.69 63.80
N ARG A 8 23.55 17.27 62.58
CA ARG A 8 24.10 16.95 61.23
C ARG A 8 25.42 16.16 61.22
N ASP A 9 25.74 15.30 60.25
CA ASP A 9 25.92 15.57 58.81
C ASP A 9 26.18 14.22 58.07
N GLY A 10 26.04 14.19 56.75
CA GLY A 10 26.75 13.20 55.92
C GLY A 10 25.92 12.12 55.23
N THR A 11 25.39 12.48 54.05
CA THR A 11 25.37 11.64 52.83
C THR A 11 24.91 10.17 52.94
N ARG A 12 23.65 9.94 52.55
CA ARG A 12 23.22 8.98 51.50
C ARG A 12 21.69 8.97 51.46
N VAL A 13 21.12 9.80 50.58
CA VAL A 13 19.71 9.66 50.19
C VAL A 13 19.68 8.64 49.05
N HIS A 14 19.16 7.45 49.34
CA HIS A 14 18.60 6.61 48.29
C HIS A 14 17.40 7.35 47.71
N SER A 15 17.60 8.05 46.59
CA SER A 15 16.47 8.56 45.82
C SER A 15 15.82 7.37 45.13
N CYS A 16 14.66 6.94 45.63
CA CYS A 16 13.64 6.35 44.76
C CYS A 16 13.40 7.34 43.62
N ARG A 17 14.01 7.10 42.46
CA ARG A 17 13.56 7.70 41.22
C ARG A 17 12.32 6.93 40.79
N SER A 18 11.17 7.50 41.09
CA SER A 18 9.98 7.33 40.27
C SER A 18 10.35 7.61 38.82
N PRO A 19 10.01 6.77 37.82
CA PRO A 19 10.10 7.18 36.43
C PRO A 19 9.00 8.23 36.23
N THR A 20 9.38 9.50 36.18
CA THR A 20 8.48 10.56 35.73
C THR A 20 8.17 10.33 34.24
N LEU A 21 6.92 9.99 33.97
CA LEU A 21 6.07 10.55 32.92
C LEU A 21 6.75 10.88 31.56
N SER A 22 6.55 9.96 30.60
CA SER A 22 6.24 10.27 29.19
C SER A 22 7.34 10.81 28.25
N THR A 23 8.45 10.07 28.09
CA THR A 23 9.33 10.21 26.90
C THR A 23 8.83 9.36 25.72
N TRP A 24 7.56 9.52 25.30
CA TRP A 24 7.05 8.73 24.15
C TRP A 24 7.34 9.36 22.79
N PRO A 25 7.60 8.54 21.75
CA PRO A 25 7.74 8.98 20.37
C PRO A 25 6.49 9.67 19.84
N ALA A 26 6.69 10.65 18.96
CA ALA A 26 5.62 11.50 18.42
C ALA A 26 4.47 10.71 17.75
N ARG A 27 4.75 9.55 17.15
CA ARG A 27 3.72 8.73 16.46
C ARG A 27 2.63 8.13 17.37
N TRP A 28 2.89 8.06 18.68
CA TRP A 28 1.95 7.57 19.68
C TRP A 28 1.16 8.70 20.37
N LYS A 29 1.63 9.95 20.27
CA LYS A 29 1.05 11.09 20.97
C LYS A 29 0.20 11.93 20.02
N ALA A 30 -0.87 12.55 20.52
CA ALA A 30 -1.43 13.68 19.79
C ALA A 30 -0.39 14.81 19.71
N ALA A 31 -0.24 15.43 18.53
CA ALA A 31 0.48 16.68 18.44
C ALA A 31 -0.21 17.68 19.38
N THR A 32 0.51 18.22 20.37
CA THR A 32 -0.01 19.28 21.23
C THR A 32 -0.22 20.52 20.35
N SER A 33 -1.45 20.75 19.90
CA SER A 33 -1.85 21.93 19.17
C SER A 33 -1.97 23.14 20.10
N ASN A 34 -0.84 23.60 20.64
CA ASN A 34 -0.74 24.93 21.23
C ASN A 34 0.04 25.85 20.29
N ALA A 35 -0.61 26.21 19.19
CA ALA A 35 -0.36 27.47 18.50
C ALA A 35 -1.72 28.01 18.06
N ARG A 36 -2.48 28.57 19.01
CA ARG A 36 -3.52 29.54 18.66
C ARG A 36 -2.79 30.75 18.10
N CYS A 37 -2.84 30.95 16.79
CA CYS A 37 -2.62 32.26 16.21
C CYS A 37 -3.68 33.21 16.77
N GLN A 38 -3.29 34.12 17.64
CA GLN A 38 -4.07 35.34 17.89
C GLN A 38 -3.56 36.41 16.92
N PRO A 39 -4.46 37.12 16.20
CA PRO A 39 -4.11 38.35 15.52
C PRO A 39 -4.11 39.50 16.55
N ASP A 40 -3.36 40.55 16.20
CA ASP A 40 -3.34 41.89 16.80
C ASP A 40 -2.45 42.16 18.03
N ALA A 41 -1.27 42.72 17.75
CA ALA A 41 -0.80 43.94 18.42
C ALA A 41 0.17 44.72 17.50
N ARG A 42 -0.14 45.99 17.26
CA ARG A 42 0.64 46.95 16.46
C ARG A 42 2.01 47.30 17.11
N PRO A 43 2.95 47.85 16.32
CA PRO A 43 4.35 48.03 16.73
C PRO A 43 4.64 49.41 17.31
N SER A 44 5.59 49.51 18.26
CA SER A 44 6.38 50.73 18.53
C SER A 44 7.60 50.41 19.44
N PRO A 45 8.61 51.30 19.60
CA PRO A 45 9.92 51.10 18.97
C PRO A 45 11.13 51.29 19.92
N ARG A 46 12.33 51.13 19.33
CA ARG A 46 13.68 51.56 19.79
C ARG A 46 14.36 50.73 20.88
N CYS A 47 15.50 50.14 20.50
CA CYS A 47 16.78 50.57 21.08
C CYS A 47 17.93 50.23 20.11
N ASP A 48 18.69 51.25 19.74
CA ASP A 48 19.97 51.18 19.05
C ASP A 48 21.05 50.58 19.97
N CYS A 49 21.96 49.77 19.42
CA CYS A 49 23.40 49.82 19.70
C CYS A 49 24.18 48.86 18.78
N CYS A 50 24.88 49.48 17.83
CA CYS A 50 26.14 49.15 17.15
C CYS A 50 26.79 47.75 17.38
N HIS A 51 27.01 47.01 16.29
CA HIS A 51 28.33 46.98 15.64
C HIS A 51 28.26 46.41 14.21
N GLU A 52 28.83 47.18 13.28
CA GLU A 52 29.10 46.85 11.89
C GLU A 52 30.15 45.74 11.75
N ILE A 53 29.93 44.80 10.82
CA ILE A 53 30.95 44.32 9.86
C ILE A 53 30.22 43.95 8.56
N LYS A 54 30.46 44.69 7.46
CA LYS A 54 30.30 44.23 6.07
C LYS A 54 31.68 44.25 5.36
N PRO A 55 31.79 43.94 4.06
CA PRO A 55 32.22 42.64 3.55
C PRO A 55 33.60 42.75 2.86
N ALA A 56 34.32 41.63 2.71
CA ALA A 56 35.53 41.62 1.89
C ALA A 56 35.21 41.23 0.44
N GLN A 57 35.29 42.22 -0.45
CA GLN A 57 35.72 42.03 -1.84
C GLN A 57 37.23 42.27 -1.90
N THR A 58 37.94 41.46 -2.68
CA THR A 58 39.26 41.84 -3.22
C THR A 58 39.35 41.45 -4.69
N THR A 59 39.76 42.43 -5.49
CA THR A 59 39.98 42.43 -6.93
C THR A 59 41.48 42.31 -7.28
N ALA A 60 41.73 41.75 -8.47
CA ALA A 60 42.84 42.04 -9.41
C ALA A 60 44.27 41.54 -9.02
N SER A 61 45.22 41.23 -9.92
CA SER A 61 45.40 41.57 -11.34
C SER A 61 46.50 40.71 -12.03
N THR A 62 46.32 40.43 -13.32
CA THR A 62 47.27 40.50 -14.48
C THR A 62 48.65 39.80 -14.51
N THR A 63 48.90 39.12 -15.65
CA THR A 63 49.98 39.25 -16.69
C THR A 63 50.32 37.85 -17.25
N GLY A 64 50.63 37.58 -18.53
CA GLY A 64 50.75 38.27 -19.81
C GLY A 64 50.84 37.16 -20.91
N ALA A 65 50.29 37.34 -22.11
CA ALA A 65 50.97 37.86 -23.32
C ALA A 65 51.57 36.76 -24.24
N GLY A 66 51.30 36.88 -25.56
CA GLY A 66 51.94 36.14 -26.65
C GLY A 66 50.94 35.38 -27.55
N MET A 67 50.23 35.96 -28.55
CA MET A 67 50.70 36.39 -29.90
C MET A 67 51.47 35.28 -30.65
N ILE A 68 51.27 34.91 -31.93
CA ILE A 68 50.89 35.67 -33.14
C ILE A 68 50.77 34.71 -34.36
N LEU A 69 49.93 35.08 -35.35
CA LEU A 69 49.94 34.85 -36.83
C LEU A 69 50.21 33.46 -37.47
N ALA A 70 49.82 33.16 -38.71
CA ALA A 70 48.80 33.65 -39.66
C ALA A 70 49.01 32.96 -41.03
N ARG A 71 47.89 32.86 -41.76
CA ARG A 71 47.65 33.15 -43.19
C ARG A 71 48.44 32.43 -44.31
N ARG A 72 47.66 32.18 -45.38
CA ARG A 72 47.88 32.33 -46.85
C ARG A 72 47.61 30.98 -47.58
N LEU A 73 47.01 30.86 -48.78
CA LEU A 73 46.47 31.69 -49.88
C LEU A 73 45.65 30.67 -50.76
N ALA A 74 44.42 30.94 -51.22
CA ALA A 74 44.00 31.46 -52.54
C ALA A 74 44.47 30.71 -53.81
N ASN A 75 43.51 30.26 -54.64
CA ASN A 75 43.39 30.35 -56.14
C ASN A 75 42.52 29.18 -56.67
N LEU A 76 41.31 29.35 -57.24
CA LEU A 76 40.87 29.91 -58.54
C LEU A 76 41.06 29.00 -59.78
N LEU A 77 39.90 28.55 -60.31
CA LEU A 77 39.46 28.33 -61.71
C LEU A 77 40.20 27.33 -62.62
N THR A 78 39.44 26.40 -63.23
CA THR A 78 39.15 26.42 -64.69
C THR A 78 37.99 25.47 -65.09
N LEU A 79 37.33 25.87 -66.18
CA LEU A 79 36.10 25.40 -66.85
C LEU A 79 36.15 24.05 -67.58
N SER A 80 34.94 23.60 -67.96
CA SER A 80 34.51 22.83 -69.17
C SER A 80 34.13 21.37 -68.86
N GLY A 81 33.00 20.78 -69.28
CA GLY A 81 31.90 21.13 -70.19
C GLY A 81 31.16 19.81 -70.57
N PHE A 82 29.97 19.93 -71.20
CA PHE A 82 29.09 18.90 -71.80
C PHE A 82 27.87 18.36 -71.00
N VAL A 83 26.76 19.09 -71.17
CA VAL A 83 25.49 18.68 -71.83
C VAL A 83 25.14 17.18 -71.84
N PHE A 84 24.01 16.82 -71.22
CA PHE A 84 22.94 16.03 -71.87
C PHE A 84 21.58 16.12 -71.14
N CYS A 85 20.62 16.76 -71.81
CA CYS A 85 19.25 16.32 -72.05
C CYS A 85 18.24 16.12 -70.89
N GLY A 86 17.10 16.82 -71.01
CA GLY A 86 15.78 16.16 -70.89
C GLY A 86 14.85 16.61 -69.76
N LEU A 87 14.07 17.68 -70.04
CA LEU A 87 12.63 17.79 -69.76
C LEU A 87 12.05 16.98 -68.57
N ILE A 88 11.82 17.64 -67.43
CA ILE A 88 10.61 17.43 -66.62
C ILE A 88 10.08 18.80 -66.18
N LEU A 89 8.77 18.98 -66.43
CA LEU A 89 7.95 20.15 -66.21
C LEU A 89 7.86 20.59 -64.73
N SER A 90 7.60 21.89 -64.58
CA SER A 90 6.75 22.54 -63.58
C SER A 90 6.43 21.76 -62.30
N ALA A 91 7.06 22.17 -61.21
CA ALA A 91 6.37 22.39 -59.94
C ALA A 91 7.25 23.30 -59.06
N CYS A 92 7.02 24.62 -59.11
CA CYS A 92 7.43 25.49 -58.01
C CYS A 92 6.68 25.03 -56.77
N GLN A 93 7.36 24.23 -55.95
CA GLN A 93 6.93 23.82 -54.63
C GLN A 93 6.82 25.06 -53.74
N HIS A 94 5.62 25.65 -53.69
CA HIS A 94 5.15 26.17 -52.42
C HIS A 94 4.89 24.94 -51.57
N ALA A 95 5.87 24.54 -50.76
CA ALA A 95 5.59 23.63 -49.67
C ALA A 95 4.60 24.38 -48.75
N PRO A 96 3.33 23.95 -48.62
CA PRO A 96 2.59 24.37 -47.46
C PRO A 96 3.39 23.82 -46.27
N THR A 97 3.89 24.71 -45.42
CA THR A 97 4.13 24.39 -44.03
C THR A 97 2.80 23.82 -43.54
N ALA A 98 2.66 22.50 -43.60
CA ALA A 98 1.62 21.82 -42.88
C ALA A 98 1.88 22.19 -41.43
N LEU A 99 1.12 23.17 -40.92
CA LEU A 99 0.76 23.19 -39.53
C LEU A 99 0.18 21.81 -39.28
N VAL A 100 1.01 20.89 -38.82
CA VAL A 100 0.56 19.73 -38.09
C VAL A 100 -0.20 20.35 -36.94
N ALA A 101 -1.53 20.41 -37.06
CA ALA A 101 -2.39 20.71 -35.95
C ALA A 101 -1.98 19.72 -34.87
N SER A 102 -1.24 20.18 -33.86
CA SER A 102 -0.89 19.36 -32.72
C SER A 102 -2.23 18.91 -32.16
N GLU A 103 -2.62 17.66 -32.34
CA GLU A 103 -3.84 17.15 -31.72
C GLU A 103 -3.67 17.33 -30.22
N GLN A 104 -4.34 18.35 -29.68
CA GLN A 104 -4.20 18.79 -28.30
C GLN A 104 -4.53 17.61 -27.37
N PHE A 105 -3.63 17.31 -26.43
CA PHE A 105 -3.87 16.27 -25.43
C PHE A 105 -5.00 16.69 -24.48
N ASP A 106 -5.69 15.72 -23.87
CA ASP A 106 -6.69 16.03 -22.85
C ASP A 106 -6.02 16.60 -21.59
N LEU A 107 -4.89 16.01 -21.20
CA LEU A 107 -4.05 16.45 -20.10
C LEU A 107 -2.57 16.25 -20.46
N VAL A 108 -1.71 17.15 -20.00
CA VAL A 108 -0.25 16.97 -20.03
C VAL A 108 0.35 17.11 -18.63
N VAL A 109 1.30 16.24 -18.29
CA VAL A 109 2.16 16.37 -17.11
C VAL A 109 3.53 16.83 -17.59
N LEU A 110 4.02 17.95 -17.07
CA LEU A 110 5.14 18.68 -17.65
C LEU A 110 6.39 18.67 -16.76
N GLY A 111 7.54 18.34 -17.35
CA GLY A 111 8.86 18.60 -16.76
C GLY A 111 9.23 17.80 -15.50
N GLY A 112 8.51 16.73 -15.16
CA GLY A 112 8.82 15.91 -14.00
C GLY A 112 9.80 14.78 -14.28
N LYS A 113 10.51 14.31 -13.25
CA LYS A 113 11.41 13.16 -13.34
C LYS A 113 10.58 11.87 -13.32
N ILE A 114 10.36 11.26 -14.48
CA ILE A 114 9.70 9.97 -14.57
C ILE A 114 10.58 8.90 -13.93
N VAL A 115 10.02 8.10 -13.04
CA VAL A 115 10.62 6.88 -12.49
C VAL A 115 9.68 5.71 -12.79
N ASP A 116 10.07 4.87 -13.75
CA ASP A 116 9.27 3.73 -14.21
C ASP A 116 10.05 2.41 -14.03
N PRO A 117 9.58 1.49 -13.15
CA PRO A 117 10.28 0.25 -12.88
C PRO A 117 10.31 -0.74 -14.04
N GLU A 118 9.32 -0.73 -14.95
CA GLU A 118 9.24 -1.69 -16.06
C GLU A 118 10.32 -1.39 -17.11
N SER A 119 10.43 -0.13 -17.53
CA SER A 119 11.43 0.31 -18.51
C SER A 119 12.76 0.71 -17.88
N ARG A 120 12.83 0.84 -16.54
CA ARG A 120 13.93 1.44 -15.78
C ARG A 120 14.21 2.89 -16.17
N LEU A 121 13.22 3.59 -16.74
CA LEU A 121 13.35 4.99 -17.10
C LEU A 121 13.50 5.84 -15.83
N GLU A 122 14.54 6.67 -15.80
CA GLU A 122 14.77 7.66 -14.77
C GLU A 122 15.22 8.98 -15.41
N ALA A 123 14.27 9.77 -15.93
CA ALA A 123 14.58 10.97 -16.71
C ALA A 123 13.48 12.03 -16.66
N VAL A 124 13.86 13.30 -16.85
CA VAL A 124 12.90 14.40 -16.99
C VAL A 124 12.20 14.32 -18.34
N ARG A 125 10.87 14.24 -18.32
CA ARG A 125 10.02 14.08 -19.52
C ARG A 125 8.67 14.76 -19.30
N ASN A 126 7.93 14.89 -20.40
CA ASN A 126 6.54 15.29 -20.43
C ASN A 126 5.68 14.08 -20.81
N ILE A 127 4.49 13.96 -20.23
CA ILE A 127 3.51 12.91 -20.54
C ILE A 127 2.28 13.57 -21.15
N GLY A 128 1.86 13.10 -22.32
CA GLY A 128 0.59 13.48 -22.95
C GLY A 128 -0.46 12.40 -22.76
N ILE A 129 -1.65 12.78 -22.30
CA ILE A 129 -2.76 11.88 -21.99
C ILE A 129 -3.91 12.14 -22.97
N ARG A 130 -4.51 11.06 -23.48
CA ARG A 130 -5.69 11.11 -24.34
C ARG A 130 -6.63 9.95 -24.03
N GLY A 131 -7.91 10.23 -23.85
CA GLY A 131 -8.93 9.20 -23.58
C GLY A 131 -8.58 8.30 -22.39
N GLY A 132 -8.03 8.89 -21.32
CA GLY A 132 -7.65 8.16 -20.11
C GLY A 132 -6.38 7.31 -20.20
N ARG A 133 -5.60 7.45 -21.28
CA ARG A 133 -4.37 6.69 -21.51
C ARG A 133 -3.18 7.57 -21.82
N ILE A 134 -1.99 7.06 -21.51
CA ILE A 134 -0.73 7.69 -21.90
C ILE A 134 -0.59 7.57 -23.42
N ALA A 135 -0.64 8.70 -24.11
CA ALA A 135 -0.55 8.79 -25.57
C ALA A 135 0.85 9.18 -26.04
N ALA A 136 1.62 9.91 -25.22
CA ALA A 136 2.98 10.31 -25.55
C ALA A 136 3.86 10.44 -24.30
N ILE A 137 5.15 10.16 -24.45
CA ILE A 137 6.22 10.51 -23.50
C ILE A 137 7.29 11.23 -24.32
N SER A 138 7.64 12.46 -23.95
CA SER A 138 8.45 13.34 -24.80
C SER A 138 9.47 14.16 -23.99
N GLU A 139 10.63 14.42 -24.57
CA GLU A 139 11.58 15.43 -24.08
C GLU A 139 11.09 16.85 -24.35
N GLN A 140 10.38 17.04 -25.46
CA GLN A 140 9.81 18.32 -25.85
C GLN A 140 8.54 18.61 -25.06
N ARG A 141 8.30 19.90 -24.80
CA ARG A 141 7.05 20.36 -24.17
C ARG A 141 5.86 19.91 -25.02
N LEU A 142 4.84 19.39 -24.35
CA LEU A 142 3.55 19.04 -24.95
C LEU A 142 2.50 20.10 -24.59
N VAL A 143 1.44 20.19 -25.38
CA VAL A 143 0.32 21.10 -25.14
C VAL A 143 -0.95 20.30 -24.92
N GLY A 144 -1.65 20.57 -23.80
CA GLY A 144 -2.89 19.90 -23.42
C GLY A 144 -4.02 20.89 -23.14
N LYS A 145 -5.25 20.39 -22.96
CA LYS A 145 -6.37 21.19 -22.44
C LYS A 145 -6.16 21.52 -20.96
N ILE A 146 -5.60 20.57 -20.22
CA ILE A 146 -5.15 20.72 -18.84
C ILE A 146 -3.62 20.54 -18.83
N GLU A 147 -2.90 21.46 -18.20
CA GLU A 147 -1.46 21.37 -18.03
C GLU A 147 -1.12 21.28 -16.54
N LEU A 148 -0.46 20.20 -16.12
CA LEU A 148 -0.01 20.00 -14.75
C LEU A 148 1.52 20.14 -14.68
N ASP A 149 2.00 21.09 -13.90
CA ASP A 149 3.43 21.26 -13.67
C ASP A 149 3.96 20.22 -12.68
N ALA A 150 4.96 19.46 -13.11
CA ALA A 150 5.67 18.47 -12.32
C ALA A 150 7.17 18.79 -12.20
N ALA A 151 7.62 19.99 -12.59
CA ALA A 151 9.02 20.38 -12.45
C ALA A 151 9.51 20.21 -11.01
N GLY A 152 10.73 19.68 -10.86
CA GLY A 152 11.33 19.38 -9.55
C GLY A 152 10.72 18.20 -8.78
N ASN A 153 9.65 17.58 -9.31
CA ASN A 153 8.95 16.48 -8.66
C ASN A 153 9.22 15.14 -9.36
N VAL A 154 8.96 14.04 -8.66
CA VAL A 154 8.95 12.68 -9.22
C VAL A 154 7.59 12.43 -9.87
N VAL A 155 7.60 11.79 -11.04
CA VAL A 155 6.41 11.28 -11.73
C VAL A 155 6.51 9.76 -11.79
N ALA A 156 5.53 9.05 -11.25
CA ALA A 156 5.54 7.59 -11.17
C ALA A 156 4.19 7.01 -11.60
N PRO A 157 4.12 5.71 -11.96
CA PRO A 157 2.84 5.04 -12.03
C PRO A 157 2.12 5.15 -10.70
N GLY A 158 0.81 5.35 -10.73
CA GLY A 158 0.01 5.38 -9.52
C GLY A 158 0.04 4.04 -8.77
N PHE A 159 -0.04 4.10 -7.45
CA PHE A 159 0.08 2.91 -6.62
C PHE A 159 -1.17 2.04 -6.69
N ILE A 160 -0.93 0.73 -6.63
CA ILE A 160 -1.95 -0.31 -6.66
C ILE A 160 -1.93 -0.99 -5.29
N ASP A 161 -3.00 -0.76 -4.53
CA ASP A 161 -3.20 -1.38 -3.23
C ASP A 161 -4.03 -2.66 -3.43
N LEU A 162 -3.38 -3.83 -3.28
CA LEU A 162 -4.02 -5.14 -3.40
C LEU A 162 -4.96 -5.46 -2.23
N HIS A 163 -4.80 -4.76 -1.11
CA HIS A 163 -5.41 -5.11 0.15
C HIS A 163 -6.06 -3.89 0.80
N SER A 164 -7.25 -3.55 0.31
CA SER A 164 -8.02 -2.41 0.77
C SER A 164 -9.46 -2.81 1.05
N HIS A 165 -9.83 -2.88 2.33
CA HIS A 165 -11.22 -3.12 2.77
C HIS A 165 -12.05 -1.84 2.81
N GLY A 166 -11.41 -0.68 2.69
CA GLY A 166 -12.04 0.65 2.67
C GLY A 166 -12.67 1.01 1.32
N MET A 167 -13.53 0.15 0.75
CA MET A 167 -14.08 0.28 -0.61
C MET A 167 -15.22 1.33 -0.75
N VAL A 168 -15.06 2.46 -0.05
CA VAL A 168 -15.98 3.59 0.05
C VAL A 168 -15.26 4.91 -0.22
N VAL A 169 -16.00 5.93 -0.66
CA VAL A 169 -15.45 7.20 -1.15
C VAL A 169 -14.50 7.90 -0.15
N PRO A 170 -14.85 8.08 1.14
CA PRO A 170 -13.97 8.80 2.08
C PRO A 170 -12.63 8.10 2.32
N SER A 171 -12.63 6.77 2.38
CA SER A 171 -11.40 5.97 2.53
C SER A 171 -10.50 6.12 1.30
N MET A 172 -11.09 6.08 0.11
CA MET A 172 -10.36 6.23 -1.14
C MET A 172 -9.78 7.65 -1.32
N TRP A 173 -10.44 8.69 -0.81
CA TRP A 173 -9.86 10.03 -0.77
C TRP A 173 -8.61 10.10 0.12
N MET A 174 -8.60 9.42 1.27
CA MET A 174 -7.38 9.31 2.10
C MET A 174 -6.27 8.55 1.39
N GLN A 175 -6.61 7.42 0.73
CA GLN A 175 -5.65 6.65 -0.06
C GLN A 175 -5.10 7.44 -1.27
N ALA A 176 -5.88 8.36 -1.85
CA ALA A 176 -5.40 9.25 -2.91
C ALA A 176 -4.24 10.12 -2.43
N PHE A 177 -4.33 10.71 -1.23
CA PHE A 177 -3.19 11.43 -0.63
C PHE A 177 -1.97 10.53 -0.38
N ASP A 178 -2.21 9.23 -0.17
CA ASP A 178 -1.16 8.22 -0.07
C ASP A 178 -0.65 7.72 -1.45
N GLY A 179 -1.13 8.28 -2.56
CA GLY A 179 -0.66 7.98 -3.92
C GLY A 179 -1.31 6.76 -4.56
N VAL A 180 -2.36 6.20 -3.95
CA VAL A 180 -3.12 5.08 -4.52
C VAL A 180 -4.02 5.58 -5.65
N THR A 181 -3.95 4.92 -6.80
CA THR A 181 -4.86 5.15 -7.94
C THR A 181 -5.77 3.95 -8.20
N THR A 182 -5.41 2.78 -7.67
CA THR A 182 -6.17 1.54 -7.77
C THR A 182 -6.22 0.85 -6.41
N ALA A 183 -7.40 0.75 -5.81
CA ALA A 183 -7.63 0.08 -4.54
C ALA A 183 -8.46 -1.18 -4.77
N LEU A 184 -7.97 -2.33 -4.34
CA LEU A 184 -8.59 -3.63 -4.56
C LEU A 184 -8.86 -4.32 -3.23
N ASP A 185 -10.03 -4.94 -3.10
CA ASP A 185 -10.36 -5.77 -1.96
C ASP A 185 -10.22 -7.24 -2.36
N LEU A 186 -9.04 -7.80 -2.10
CA LEU A 186 -8.67 -9.13 -2.58
C LEU A 186 -8.62 -10.18 -1.47
N GLU A 187 -8.30 -9.82 -0.23
CA GLU A 187 -8.42 -10.72 0.93
C GLU A 187 -9.89 -10.88 1.35
N GLY A 188 -10.61 -9.76 1.50
CA GLY A 188 -12.00 -9.72 1.90
C GLY A 188 -12.92 -10.05 0.73
N GLY A 189 -12.79 -9.32 -0.38
CA GLY A 189 -13.57 -9.54 -1.60
C GLY A 189 -15.07 -9.29 -1.44
N SER A 190 -15.84 -9.67 -2.47
CA SER A 190 -17.31 -9.56 -2.42
C SER A 190 -18.02 -10.72 -3.11
N LEU A 191 -19.30 -10.93 -2.75
CA LEU A 191 -20.24 -11.82 -3.43
C LEU A 191 -21.69 -11.28 -3.32
N PRO A 192 -22.49 -11.40 -4.39
CA PRO A 192 -22.09 -11.82 -5.73
C PRO A 192 -21.37 -10.67 -6.46
N ILE A 193 -20.47 -11.05 -7.37
CA ILE A 193 -19.51 -10.11 -8.00
C ILE A 193 -20.21 -9.03 -8.85
N PRO A 194 -21.20 -9.35 -9.70
CA PRO A 194 -21.86 -8.36 -10.55
C PRO A 194 -22.54 -7.24 -9.76
N GLU A 195 -23.19 -7.58 -8.64
CA GLU A 195 -23.90 -6.68 -7.75
C GLU A 195 -22.93 -5.72 -7.05
N ALA A 196 -21.82 -6.23 -6.49
CA ALA A 196 -20.79 -5.39 -5.88
C ALA A 196 -20.25 -4.33 -6.83
N TYR A 197 -20.05 -4.73 -8.09
CA TYR A 197 -19.62 -3.85 -9.16
C TYR A 197 -20.69 -2.86 -9.63
N ALA A 198 -21.97 -3.26 -9.62
CA ALA A 198 -23.10 -2.38 -9.93
C ALA A 198 -23.26 -1.30 -8.85
N ILE A 199 -23.25 -1.68 -7.58
CA ILE A 199 -23.29 -0.75 -6.43
C ILE A 199 -22.15 0.27 -6.54
N ALA A 200 -20.92 -0.18 -6.71
CA ALA A 200 -19.77 0.72 -6.80
C ALA A 200 -19.81 1.64 -8.03
N LYS A 201 -20.43 1.20 -9.13
CA LYS A 201 -20.66 2.04 -10.31
C LYS A 201 -21.72 3.11 -10.04
N ASP A 202 -22.83 2.73 -9.43
CA ASP A 202 -23.96 3.62 -9.16
C ASP A 202 -23.61 4.69 -8.12
N GLU A 203 -22.82 4.33 -7.11
CA GLU A 203 -22.29 5.26 -6.11
C GLU A 203 -21.12 6.12 -6.63
N GLY A 204 -20.38 5.62 -7.64
CA GLY A 204 -19.14 6.21 -8.12
C GLY A 204 -17.94 5.93 -7.20
N ARG A 205 -16.72 5.96 -7.76
CA ARG A 205 -15.46 5.77 -7.01
C ARG A 205 -14.39 6.77 -7.48
N PRO A 206 -13.61 7.37 -6.56
CA PRO A 206 -12.52 8.26 -6.96
C PRO A 206 -11.29 7.50 -7.46
N LEU A 207 -11.10 6.24 -7.03
CA LEU A 207 -9.99 5.37 -7.43
C LEU A 207 -10.51 4.17 -8.24
N ASN A 208 -9.65 3.57 -9.06
CA ASN A 208 -9.98 2.29 -9.72
C ASN A 208 -10.23 1.21 -8.65
N TYR A 209 -11.15 0.28 -8.92
CA TYR A 209 -11.67 -0.63 -7.90
C TYR A 209 -11.92 -2.05 -8.42
N GLY A 210 -11.78 -3.05 -7.56
CA GLY A 210 -12.02 -4.45 -7.91
C GLY A 210 -12.06 -5.38 -6.70
N TYR A 211 -12.58 -6.60 -6.92
CA TYR A 211 -12.91 -7.54 -5.86
C TYR A 211 -12.48 -8.97 -6.21
N SER A 212 -12.06 -9.74 -5.21
CA SER A 212 -11.97 -11.22 -5.27
C SER A 212 -13.31 -11.87 -4.89
N ALA A 213 -13.45 -13.17 -5.12
CA ALA A 213 -14.57 -13.96 -4.64
C ALA A 213 -14.41 -14.23 -3.13
N ASN A 214 -15.37 -13.79 -2.33
CA ASN A 214 -15.30 -13.78 -0.87
C ASN A 214 -15.72 -15.12 -0.23
N TRP A 215 -14.75 -15.91 0.25
CA TRP A 215 -15.02 -17.17 0.95
C TRP A 215 -15.81 -17.00 2.26
N ALA A 216 -15.55 -15.96 3.04
CA ALA A 216 -16.28 -15.74 4.30
C ALA A 216 -17.76 -15.41 4.04
N ALA A 217 -18.07 -14.63 3.00
CA ALA A 217 -19.44 -14.32 2.60
C ALA A 217 -20.17 -15.59 2.12
N ALA A 218 -19.53 -16.42 1.28
CA ALA A 218 -20.09 -17.70 0.85
C ALA A 218 -20.40 -18.60 2.06
N ARG A 219 -19.48 -18.72 3.01
CA ARG A 219 -19.70 -19.45 4.26
C ARG A 219 -20.84 -18.88 5.09
N SER A 220 -20.87 -17.56 5.26
CA SER A 220 -21.92 -16.92 6.05
C SER A 220 -23.30 -17.05 5.40
N ALA A 221 -23.38 -17.14 4.07
CA ALA A 221 -24.61 -17.45 3.37
C ALA A 221 -25.08 -18.88 3.68
N VAL A 222 -24.21 -19.86 3.53
CA VAL A 222 -24.54 -21.28 3.68
C VAL A 222 -24.78 -21.69 5.14
N LEU A 223 -23.94 -21.23 6.08
CA LEU A 223 -24.01 -21.65 7.49
C LEU A 223 -24.88 -20.73 8.35
N ALA A 224 -25.02 -19.46 7.99
CA ALA A 224 -25.70 -18.46 8.81
C ALA A 224 -26.85 -17.73 8.09
N GLY A 225 -27.24 -18.19 6.89
CA GLY A 225 -28.35 -17.62 6.12
C GLY A 225 -28.16 -16.15 5.76
N THR A 226 -26.91 -15.70 5.64
CA THR A 226 -26.62 -14.32 5.27
C THR A 226 -26.99 -14.09 3.82
N LYS A 227 -27.72 -13.00 3.55
CA LYS A 227 -28.04 -12.61 2.18
C LYS A 227 -26.76 -12.19 1.46
N LEU A 228 -26.53 -12.75 0.27
CA LEU A 228 -25.53 -12.25 -0.66
C LEU A 228 -26.17 -11.15 -1.52
N ASP A 229 -25.72 -9.92 -1.35
CA ASP A 229 -26.21 -8.76 -2.12
C ASP A 229 -25.08 -7.87 -2.68
N GLY A 230 -23.82 -8.31 -2.55
CA GLY A 230 -22.64 -7.58 -3.01
C GLY A 230 -22.30 -6.34 -2.18
N HIS A 231 -23.12 -5.98 -1.19
CA HIS A 231 -22.96 -4.76 -0.43
C HIS A 231 -21.98 -4.95 0.73
N PHE A 232 -21.00 -4.05 0.80
CA PHE A 232 -19.98 -4.02 1.85
C PHE A 232 -20.54 -4.13 3.29
N LEU A 233 -21.62 -3.40 3.61
CA LEU A 233 -22.23 -3.39 4.95
C LEU A 233 -22.88 -4.73 5.32
N THR A 234 -23.47 -5.43 4.35
CA THR A 234 -24.05 -6.76 4.57
C THR A 234 -22.94 -7.76 4.90
N ASN A 235 -21.85 -7.72 4.14
CA ASN A 235 -20.66 -8.56 4.41
C ASN A 235 -20.07 -8.26 5.78
N LEU A 236 -19.91 -6.98 6.15
CA LEU A 236 -19.44 -6.59 7.48
C LEU A 236 -20.34 -7.12 8.60
N ALA A 237 -21.65 -6.96 8.47
CA ALA A 237 -22.61 -7.45 9.45
C ALA A 237 -22.59 -8.98 9.59
N ALA A 238 -22.20 -9.70 8.52
CA ALA A 238 -22.05 -11.15 8.50
C ALA A 238 -20.98 -11.63 9.50
N PHE A 239 -19.85 -10.92 9.63
CA PHE A 239 -18.77 -11.28 10.55
C PHE A 239 -19.20 -11.29 12.01
N ALA A 240 -20.19 -10.46 12.37
CA ALA A 240 -20.72 -10.40 13.73
C ALA A 240 -21.70 -11.54 14.06
N ARG A 241 -22.13 -12.34 13.06
CA ARG A 241 -23.07 -13.44 13.28
C ARG A 241 -22.35 -14.65 13.87
N PRO A 242 -22.99 -15.40 14.79
CA PRO A 242 -22.47 -16.69 15.21
C PRO A 242 -22.55 -17.72 14.07
N ASN A 243 -21.81 -18.83 14.20
CA ASN A 243 -21.90 -20.07 13.42
C ASN A 243 -21.19 -20.14 12.06
N TRP A 244 -20.97 -19.04 11.31
CA TRP A 244 -20.29 -19.13 10.00
C TRP A 244 -18.84 -19.63 10.10
N GLN A 245 -18.25 -19.57 11.29
CA GLN A 245 -16.89 -19.99 11.63
C GLN A 245 -16.77 -21.49 11.94
N LYS A 246 -17.90 -22.20 12.11
CA LYS A 246 -17.94 -23.61 12.52
C LYS A 246 -17.70 -24.57 11.36
N LEU A 247 -17.41 -25.83 11.67
CA LEU A 247 -17.29 -26.89 10.66
C LEU A 247 -18.54 -26.96 9.77
N ALA A 248 -18.34 -26.99 8.46
CA ALA A 248 -19.41 -27.21 7.49
C ALA A 248 -19.55 -28.72 7.21
N THR A 249 -20.76 -29.19 6.91
CA THR A 249 -20.95 -30.55 6.37
C THR A 249 -20.39 -30.64 4.95
N PRO A 250 -20.08 -31.85 4.42
CA PRO A 250 -19.59 -31.99 3.05
C PRO A 250 -20.50 -31.34 1.99
N THR A 251 -21.82 -31.41 2.17
CA THR A 251 -22.80 -30.74 1.29
C THR A 251 -22.67 -29.22 1.36
N GLN A 252 -22.52 -28.66 2.56
CA GLN A 252 -22.32 -27.23 2.75
C GLN A 252 -20.97 -26.77 2.17
N SER A 253 -19.89 -27.54 2.36
CA SER A 253 -18.59 -27.26 1.75
C SER A 253 -18.68 -27.22 0.22
N ALA A 254 -19.41 -28.16 -0.40
CA ALA A 254 -19.64 -28.16 -1.84
C ALA A 254 -20.43 -26.92 -2.31
N GLU A 255 -21.44 -26.49 -1.54
CA GLU A 255 -22.21 -25.28 -1.82
C GLU A 255 -21.34 -24.00 -1.72
N ILE A 256 -20.51 -23.90 -0.68
CA ILE A 256 -19.55 -22.79 -0.49
C ILE A 256 -18.60 -22.70 -1.69
N LEU A 257 -18.00 -23.82 -2.09
CA LEU A 257 -17.08 -23.88 -3.22
C LEU A 257 -17.79 -23.54 -4.54
N GLY A 258 -19.05 -23.97 -4.71
CA GLY A 258 -19.88 -23.60 -5.85
C GLY A 258 -20.13 -22.09 -5.97
N LEU A 259 -20.42 -21.42 -4.85
CA LEU A 259 -20.56 -19.96 -4.79
C LEU A 259 -19.26 -19.23 -5.16
N LEU A 260 -18.11 -19.77 -4.74
CA LEU A 260 -16.81 -19.19 -5.11
C LEU A 260 -16.50 -19.37 -6.59
N GLU A 261 -16.71 -20.57 -7.14
CA GLU A 261 -16.53 -20.83 -8.56
C GLU A 261 -17.46 -19.96 -9.41
N GLN A 262 -18.69 -19.74 -8.97
CA GLN A 262 -19.61 -18.78 -9.59
C GLN A 262 -19.05 -17.35 -9.58
N GLY A 263 -18.53 -16.87 -8.43
CA GLY A 263 -17.90 -15.55 -8.33
C GLY A 263 -16.71 -15.40 -9.27
N VAL A 264 -15.87 -16.43 -9.38
CA VAL A 264 -14.75 -16.51 -10.33
C VAL A 264 -15.23 -16.37 -11.78
N GLN A 265 -16.28 -17.09 -12.17
CA GLN A 265 -16.87 -16.99 -13.50
C GLN A 265 -17.54 -15.64 -13.75
N GLN A 266 -17.96 -14.94 -12.71
CA GLN A 266 -18.58 -13.61 -12.78
C GLN A 266 -17.56 -12.45 -12.84
N GLY A 267 -16.27 -12.75 -12.91
CA GLY A 267 -15.23 -11.75 -13.11
C GLY A 267 -14.50 -11.30 -11.84
N ALA A 268 -14.46 -12.15 -10.80
CA ALA A 268 -13.56 -11.95 -9.67
C ALA A 268 -12.08 -11.90 -10.11
N LEU A 269 -11.26 -11.15 -9.38
CA LEU A 269 -9.82 -11.02 -9.62
C LEU A 269 -8.98 -12.16 -9.03
N GLY A 270 -9.59 -12.97 -8.16
CA GLY A 270 -8.98 -14.06 -7.43
C GLY A 270 -9.96 -14.63 -6.41
N VAL A 271 -9.46 -15.40 -5.45
CA VAL A 271 -10.27 -15.95 -4.34
C VAL A 271 -9.73 -15.42 -3.01
N GLY A 272 -10.55 -14.67 -2.27
CA GLY A 272 -10.23 -14.14 -0.94
C GLY A 272 -10.52 -15.15 0.16
N LEU A 273 -9.54 -15.42 1.03
CA LEU A 273 -9.56 -16.50 2.01
C LEU A 273 -9.26 -15.98 3.41
N LEU A 274 -10.31 -15.83 4.22
CA LEU A 274 -10.26 -15.32 5.59
C LEU A 274 -10.18 -16.45 6.63
N VAL A 275 -9.30 -17.42 6.40
CA VAL A 275 -9.27 -18.69 7.17
C VAL A 275 -8.95 -18.44 8.65
N GLY A 276 -8.14 -17.42 8.97
CA GLY A 276 -7.85 -17.04 10.36
C GLY A 276 -9.05 -16.58 11.18
N TYR A 277 -10.15 -16.17 10.53
CA TYR A 277 -11.41 -15.80 11.19
C TYR A 277 -12.37 -16.97 11.36
N ALA A 278 -12.09 -18.11 10.73
CA ALA A 278 -12.86 -19.34 10.83
C ALA A 278 -11.90 -20.53 10.99
N LYS A 279 -11.16 -20.55 12.12
CA LYS A 279 -10.09 -21.53 12.39
C LYS A 279 -10.59 -22.98 12.39
N GLU A 280 -11.84 -23.19 12.79
CA GLU A 280 -12.53 -24.48 12.76
C GLU A 280 -13.03 -24.89 11.36
N SER A 281 -12.80 -24.09 10.30
CA SER A 281 -13.24 -24.43 8.94
C SER A 281 -12.52 -25.66 8.39
N ASN A 282 -13.20 -26.40 7.50
CA ASN A 282 -12.66 -27.61 6.91
C ASN A 282 -11.40 -27.33 6.07
N HIS A 283 -10.39 -28.18 6.20
CA HIS A 283 -9.21 -28.12 5.34
C HIS A 283 -9.56 -28.33 3.86
N GLU A 284 -10.54 -29.18 3.57
CA GLU A 284 -11.06 -29.45 2.23
C GLU A 284 -11.57 -28.19 1.52
N GLU A 285 -12.14 -27.23 2.25
CA GLU A 285 -12.58 -25.97 1.66
C GLU A 285 -11.40 -25.09 1.26
N TYR A 286 -10.34 -25.07 2.07
CA TYR A 286 -9.12 -24.30 1.75
C TYR A 286 -8.41 -24.89 0.52
N VAL A 287 -8.26 -26.22 0.47
CA VAL A 287 -7.73 -26.93 -0.70
C VAL A 287 -8.63 -26.75 -1.92
N GLY A 288 -9.94 -26.88 -1.77
CA GLY A 288 -10.91 -26.72 -2.85
C GLY A 288 -10.88 -25.32 -3.46
N ALA A 289 -10.79 -24.28 -2.63
CA ALA A 289 -10.66 -22.90 -3.08
C ALA A 289 -9.34 -22.68 -3.85
N ALA A 290 -8.22 -23.25 -3.38
CA ALA A 290 -6.95 -23.22 -4.09
C ALA A 290 -7.03 -23.98 -5.44
N GLN A 291 -7.71 -25.13 -5.48
CA GLN A 291 -7.96 -25.86 -6.73
C GLN A 291 -8.80 -25.07 -7.73
N ILE A 292 -9.80 -24.31 -7.29
CA ILE A 292 -10.56 -23.38 -8.14
C ILE A 292 -9.59 -22.33 -8.70
N ALA A 293 -8.80 -21.67 -7.84
CA ALA A 293 -7.85 -20.66 -8.26
C ALA A 293 -6.83 -21.19 -9.30
N ALA A 294 -6.27 -22.39 -9.07
CA ALA A 294 -5.38 -23.08 -10.00
C ALA A 294 -6.07 -23.39 -11.34
N ARG A 295 -7.27 -23.98 -11.30
CA ARG A 295 -8.09 -24.33 -12.48
C ARG A 295 -8.36 -23.13 -13.36
N TYR A 296 -8.53 -21.95 -12.77
CA TYR A 296 -8.84 -20.71 -13.47
C TYR A 296 -7.64 -19.78 -13.69
N GLY A 297 -6.43 -20.20 -13.31
CA GLY A 297 -5.20 -19.41 -13.50
C GLY A 297 -5.24 -18.05 -12.80
N MET A 298 -5.60 -18.04 -11.53
CA MET A 298 -5.68 -16.82 -10.71
C MET A 298 -5.11 -17.04 -9.30
N PRO A 299 -4.74 -15.96 -8.59
CA PRO A 299 -4.26 -16.08 -7.23
C PRO A 299 -5.39 -16.29 -6.21
N THR A 300 -5.07 -16.98 -5.12
CA THR A 300 -5.77 -16.81 -3.84
C THR A 300 -5.13 -15.67 -3.05
N PHE A 301 -5.86 -15.04 -2.14
CA PHE A 301 -5.38 -14.01 -1.21
C PHE A 301 -5.74 -14.44 0.21
N THR A 302 -4.75 -14.90 0.97
CA THR A 302 -4.98 -15.68 2.18
C THR A 302 -4.57 -14.95 3.45
N HIS A 303 -5.55 -14.78 4.34
CA HIS A 303 -5.36 -14.61 5.77
C HIS A 303 -5.19 -15.97 6.44
N LEU A 304 -3.99 -16.26 6.96
CA LEU A 304 -3.67 -17.59 7.49
C LEU A 304 -4.53 -18.02 8.68
N ARG A 305 -4.76 -19.33 8.80
CA ARG A 305 -5.55 -19.95 9.87
C ARG A 305 -4.94 -19.74 11.25
N HIS A 306 -3.61 -19.88 11.34
CA HIS A 306 -2.89 -19.96 12.60
C HIS A 306 -2.01 -18.73 12.81
N SER A 307 -1.99 -18.24 14.04
CA SER A 307 -1.34 -16.97 14.41
C SER A 307 -0.84 -16.94 15.85
N ASN A 308 -0.89 -18.06 16.58
CA ASN A 308 -0.36 -18.12 17.94
C ASN A 308 1.18 -18.03 17.89
N ALA A 309 1.79 -17.50 18.95
CA ALA A 309 3.26 -17.50 19.07
C ALA A 309 3.80 -18.89 19.44
N ARG A 310 2.95 -19.79 19.92
CA ARG A 310 3.30 -21.15 20.36
C ARG A 310 2.41 -22.19 19.71
N GLU A 311 2.98 -23.36 19.50
CA GLU A 311 2.26 -24.54 19.01
C GLU A 311 1.44 -25.22 20.12
N PRO A 312 0.30 -25.87 19.78
CA PRO A 312 -0.30 -25.98 18.45
C PRO A 312 -1.04 -24.71 17.99
N GLY A 313 -1.25 -24.58 16.68
CA GLY A 313 -1.94 -23.45 16.06
C GLY A 313 -1.08 -22.21 15.94
N GLY A 314 0.23 -22.41 15.85
CA GLY A 314 1.24 -21.36 15.76
C GLY A 314 1.42 -20.78 14.37
N VAL A 315 2.13 -19.66 14.31
CA VAL A 315 2.47 -18.96 13.07
C VAL A 315 3.18 -19.88 12.07
N ILE A 316 4.07 -20.77 12.53
CA ILE A 316 4.79 -21.69 11.63
C ILE A 316 3.84 -22.68 10.97
N GLU A 317 2.97 -23.34 11.74
CA GLU A 317 1.95 -24.26 11.21
C GLU A 317 1.07 -23.60 10.14
N GLY A 318 0.68 -22.34 10.34
CA GLY A 318 -0.11 -21.58 9.36
C GLY A 318 0.61 -21.37 8.03
N HIS A 319 1.91 -21.07 8.06
CA HIS A 319 2.71 -20.90 6.86
C HIS A 319 3.00 -22.24 6.17
N GLU A 320 3.22 -23.31 6.95
CA GLU A 320 3.33 -24.67 6.43
C GLU A 320 2.04 -25.12 5.72
N GLU A 321 0.86 -24.80 6.27
CA GLU A 321 -0.43 -25.09 5.63
C GLU A 321 -0.52 -24.43 4.25
N LEU A 322 -0.21 -23.13 4.14
CA LEU A 322 -0.24 -22.41 2.86
C LEU A 322 0.75 -23.00 1.84
N ILE A 323 1.98 -23.29 2.27
CA ILE A 323 3.01 -23.85 1.40
C ILE A 323 2.61 -25.26 0.92
N ALA A 324 2.05 -26.09 1.81
CA ALA A 324 1.55 -27.41 1.48
C ALA A 324 0.40 -27.34 0.47
N VAL A 325 -0.57 -26.44 0.66
CA VAL A 325 -1.69 -26.25 -0.27
C VAL A 325 -1.21 -25.73 -1.63
N ALA A 326 -0.24 -24.82 -1.65
CA ALA A 326 0.39 -24.35 -2.89
C ALA A 326 1.03 -25.51 -3.65
N ALA A 327 1.78 -26.37 -2.95
CA ALA A 327 2.41 -27.55 -3.55
C ALA A 327 1.36 -28.53 -4.06
N MET A 328 0.37 -28.92 -3.25
CA MET A 328 -0.65 -29.92 -3.59
C MET A 328 -1.50 -29.54 -4.80
N THR A 329 -1.79 -28.25 -4.98
CA THR A 329 -2.76 -27.78 -5.97
C THR A 329 -2.12 -27.10 -7.18
N GLY A 330 -0.86 -26.68 -7.08
CA GLY A 330 -0.20 -25.82 -8.05
C GLY A 330 -0.78 -24.40 -8.12
N ALA A 331 -1.66 -24.04 -7.18
CA ALA A 331 -2.28 -22.72 -7.13
C ALA A 331 -1.25 -21.62 -6.91
N HIS A 332 -1.52 -20.45 -7.47
CA HIS A 332 -0.84 -19.24 -7.06
C HIS A 332 -1.42 -18.79 -5.72
N MET A 333 -0.64 -18.93 -4.64
CA MET A 333 -1.04 -18.53 -3.29
C MET A 333 -0.43 -17.18 -2.93
N HIS A 334 -1.25 -16.15 -2.74
CA HIS A 334 -0.80 -14.87 -2.20
C HIS A 334 -0.99 -14.85 -0.68
N LEU A 335 0.09 -14.65 0.06
CA LEU A 335 0.08 -14.49 1.52
C LEU A 335 -0.13 -13.01 1.87
N CYS A 336 -1.23 -12.73 2.55
CA CYS A 336 -1.56 -11.38 2.99
C CYS A 336 -0.72 -10.93 4.19
N HIS A 337 -0.40 -9.63 4.20
CA HIS A 337 0.27 -8.88 5.28
C HIS A 337 1.30 -9.68 6.10
N LEU A 338 2.37 -10.13 5.44
CA LEU A 338 3.46 -10.94 5.99
C LEU A 338 3.99 -10.38 7.33
N ASN A 339 4.10 -9.07 7.46
CA ASN A 339 4.55 -8.42 8.69
C ASN A 339 3.66 -8.71 9.90
N SER A 340 2.35 -8.87 9.69
CA SER A 340 1.36 -9.15 10.73
C SER A 340 1.08 -10.63 10.91
N THR A 341 1.05 -11.41 9.83
CA THR A 341 0.82 -12.87 9.90
C THR A 341 2.02 -13.61 10.47
N ALA A 342 3.25 -13.18 10.18
CA ALA A 342 4.46 -13.79 10.74
C ALA A 342 4.89 -13.11 12.05
N ALA A 343 4.58 -11.83 12.26
CA ALA A 343 4.89 -11.07 13.47
C ALA A 343 6.36 -11.27 13.92
N ARG A 344 6.57 -11.73 15.16
CA ARG A 344 7.91 -11.94 15.74
C ARG A 344 8.64 -13.16 15.17
N LEU A 345 7.99 -14.01 14.37
CA LEU A 345 8.59 -15.17 13.70
C LEU A 345 8.99 -14.91 12.23
N LEU A 346 9.09 -13.63 11.83
CA LEU A 346 9.64 -13.27 10.52
C LEU A 346 11.03 -13.88 10.23
N PRO A 347 11.98 -13.97 11.20
CA PRO A 347 13.27 -14.60 10.96
C PRO A 347 13.20 -16.06 10.52
N GLU A 348 12.18 -16.80 10.96
CA GLU A 348 11.93 -18.21 10.63
C GLU A 348 11.09 -18.35 9.35
N VAL A 349 10.05 -17.53 9.22
CA VAL A 349 9.08 -17.60 8.11
C VAL A 349 9.70 -17.14 6.78
N VAL A 350 10.51 -16.06 6.78
CA VAL A 350 11.08 -15.53 5.53
C VAL A 350 11.94 -16.56 4.79
N PRO A 351 12.89 -17.27 5.44
CA PRO A 351 13.61 -18.37 4.82
C PRO A 351 12.71 -19.48 4.25
N MET A 352 11.64 -19.86 4.95
CA MET A 352 10.69 -20.89 4.48
C MET A 352 10.01 -20.47 3.18
N LEU A 353 9.50 -19.25 3.11
CA LEU A 353 8.84 -18.72 1.91
C LEU A 353 9.83 -18.61 0.73
N ARG A 354 11.08 -18.22 1.01
CA ARG A 354 12.12 -18.15 -0.02
C ARG A 354 12.49 -19.51 -0.58
N GLU A 355 12.61 -20.51 0.28
CA GLU A 355 12.88 -21.88 -0.15
C GLU A 355 11.71 -22.45 -0.96
N ALA A 356 10.47 -22.20 -0.54
CA ALA A 356 9.28 -22.57 -1.29
C ALA A 356 9.25 -21.95 -2.70
N GLN A 357 9.53 -20.64 -2.81
CA GLN A 357 9.66 -19.94 -4.09
C GLN A 357 10.81 -20.49 -4.94
N ARG A 358 11.97 -20.80 -4.34
CA ARG A 358 13.13 -21.39 -5.02
C ARG A 358 12.82 -22.76 -5.61
N ARG A 359 11.92 -23.52 -4.98
CA ARG A 359 11.40 -24.81 -5.48
C ARG A 359 10.33 -24.68 -6.57
N GLY A 360 9.99 -23.45 -6.98
CA GLY A 360 9.05 -23.18 -8.06
C GLY A 360 7.60 -23.07 -7.63
N LEU A 361 7.31 -23.09 -6.32
CA LEU A 361 5.95 -22.86 -5.84
C LEU A 361 5.54 -21.41 -6.14
N ARG A 362 4.34 -21.23 -6.71
CA ARG A 362 3.79 -19.91 -7.04
C ARG A 362 3.25 -19.23 -5.78
N ILE A 363 4.16 -18.75 -4.94
CA ILE A 363 3.83 -18.00 -3.72
C ILE A 363 4.27 -16.56 -3.90
N THR A 364 3.36 -15.62 -3.69
CA THR A 364 3.68 -14.19 -3.58
C THR A 364 3.24 -13.66 -2.22
N VAL A 365 3.77 -12.52 -1.81
CA VAL A 365 3.52 -11.95 -0.48
C VAL A 365 3.28 -10.45 -0.60
N GLU A 366 2.70 -9.87 0.44
CA GLU A 366 2.61 -8.41 0.62
C GLU A 366 2.94 -8.02 2.07
N ALA A 367 3.21 -6.73 2.28
CA ALA A 367 3.41 -6.17 3.61
C ALA A 367 2.96 -4.69 3.68
N TYR A 368 2.59 -4.24 4.88
CA TYR A 368 2.50 -2.82 5.21
C TYR A 368 3.63 -2.41 6.16
N PRO A 369 4.14 -1.17 6.07
CA PRO A 369 5.27 -0.68 6.87
C PRO A 369 4.87 -0.24 8.29
N TYR A 370 4.03 -1.04 8.95
CA TYR A 370 3.62 -0.86 10.34
C TYR A 370 3.79 -2.17 11.11
N GLY A 371 4.30 -2.09 12.33
CA GLY A 371 4.43 -3.23 13.23
C GLY A 371 3.16 -3.53 14.04
N THR A 372 2.04 -2.89 13.69
CA THR A 372 0.83 -2.85 14.50
C THR A 372 -0.43 -3.21 13.73
N GLY A 373 -1.38 -3.82 14.43
CA GLY A 373 -2.79 -3.90 14.03
C GLY A 373 -3.67 -2.97 14.87
N SER A 374 -4.95 -2.81 14.51
CA SER A 374 -5.93 -2.11 15.36
C SER A 374 -7.30 -2.75 15.27
N THR A 375 -8.02 -2.73 16.38
CA THR A 375 -9.44 -3.07 16.50
C THR A 375 -9.99 -2.42 17.78
N VAL A 376 -11.19 -2.80 18.22
CA VAL A 376 -11.76 -2.34 19.48
C VAL A 376 -11.18 -3.11 20.67
N ILE A 377 -10.97 -2.43 21.80
CA ILE A 377 -10.35 -3.01 23.01
C ILE A 377 -11.14 -4.22 23.54
N GLY A 378 -12.45 -4.29 23.33
CA GLY A 378 -13.31 -5.41 23.73
C GLY A 378 -13.19 -6.68 22.87
N SER A 379 -12.48 -6.66 21.76
CA SER A 379 -12.33 -7.82 20.87
C SER A 379 -11.54 -8.96 21.53
N GLN A 380 -11.67 -10.18 20.98
CA GLN A 380 -10.91 -11.35 21.47
C GLN A 380 -9.40 -11.20 21.34
N LEU A 381 -8.93 -10.34 20.41
CA LEU A 381 -7.51 -10.03 20.23
C LEU A 381 -6.86 -9.47 21.50
N PHE A 382 -7.63 -8.70 22.29
CA PHE A 382 -7.17 -8.13 23.55
C PHE A 382 -7.69 -8.88 24.77
N ASP A 383 -8.20 -10.12 24.60
CA ASP A 383 -8.62 -10.94 25.73
C ASP A 383 -7.39 -11.19 26.61
N PRO A 384 -7.41 -10.72 27.87
CA PRO A 384 -6.34 -11.00 28.81
C PRO A 384 -5.87 -12.46 28.80
N ALA A 385 -6.80 -13.41 28.80
CA ALA A 385 -6.47 -14.84 28.90
C ALA A 385 -5.69 -15.37 27.69
N LEU A 386 -5.66 -14.64 26.57
CA LEU A 386 -5.07 -15.08 25.31
C LEU A 386 -3.74 -14.38 24.97
N LEU A 387 -3.38 -13.30 25.67
CA LEU A 387 -2.18 -12.50 25.34
C LEU A 387 -0.89 -13.33 25.34
N ASP A 388 -0.68 -14.14 26.37
CA ASP A 388 0.53 -14.96 26.51
C ASP A 388 0.68 -15.97 25.36
N ALA A 389 -0.42 -16.58 24.92
CA ALA A 389 -0.44 -17.52 23.80
C ALA A 389 -0.16 -16.83 22.46
N GLN A 390 -0.54 -15.56 22.32
CA GLN A 390 -0.22 -14.71 21.18
C GLN A 390 1.21 -14.16 21.24
N GLY A 391 1.92 -14.35 22.35
CA GLY A 391 3.26 -13.78 22.57
C GLY A 391 3.23 -12.26 22.72
N ILE A 392 2.11 -11.72 23.20
CA ILE A 392 1.84 -10.30 23.37
C ILE A 392 1.75 -9.99 24.86
N SER A 393 2.23 -8.83 25.27
CA SER A 393 2.10 -8.31 26.63
C SER A 393 1.11 -7.14 26.68
N GLU A 394 0.65 -6.77 27.86
CA GLU A 394 -0.18 -5.58 28.04
C GLU A 394 0.51 -4.32 27.51
N THR A 395 1.82 -4.24 27.70
CA THR A 395 2.63 -3.11 27.22
C THR A 395 2.82 -3.06 25.70
N ASP A 396 2.33 -4.05 24.96
CA ASP A 396 2.22 -4.02 23.50
C ASP A 396 0.88 -3.41 23.04
N ILE A 397 -0.05 -3.14 23.95
CA ILE A 397 -1.38 -2.57 23.66
C ILE A 397 -1.36 -1.07 23.92
N PHE A 398 -1.72 -0.28 22.91
CA PHE A 398 -1.96 1.15 23.03
C PHE A 398 -3.46 1.44 23.00
N TYR A 399 -3.97 2.03 24.09
CA TYR A 399 -5.37 2.40 24.20
C TYR A 399 -5.56 3.86 23.78
N VAL A 400 -6.17 4.04 22.61
CA VAL A 400 -6.25 5.33 21.92
C VAL A 400 -7.01 6.39 22.73
N PRO A 401 -8.17 6.09 23.35
CA PRO A 401 -8.89 7.08 24.17
C PRO A 401 -8.06 7.65 25.32
N ALA A 402 -7.21 6.83 25.95
CA ALA A 402 -6.34 7.27 27.04
C ALA A 402 -4.98 7.79 26.56
N GLN A 403 -4.69 7.68 25.25
CA GLN A 403 -3.41 8.03 24.62
C GLN A 403 -2.18 7.44 25.34
N LYS A 404 -2.30 6.21 25.82
CA LYS A 404 -1.22 5.51 26.52
C LYS A 404 -1.23 4.03 26.24
N ARG A 405 -0.08 3.39 26.47
CA ARG A 405 -0.02 1.93 26.52
C ARG A 405 -0.64 1.42 27.81
N ILE A 406 -1.19 0.21 27.76
CA ILE A 406 -1.70 -0.47 28.94
C ILE A 406 -0.49 -0.94 29.76
N GLU A 407 -0.47 -0.63 31.05
CA GLU A 407 0.67 -0.92 31.94
C GLU A 407 0.44 -2.20 32.77
N SER A 408 -0.81 -2.62 32.95
CA SER A 408 -1.14 -3.83 33.70
C SER A 408 -2.37 -4.57 33.19
N ARG A 409 -2.48 -5.83 33.59
CA ARG A 409 -3.60 -6.73 33.32
C ARG A 409 -4.92 -6.17 33.84
N GLU A 410 -4.92 -5.56 35.03
CA GLU A 410 -6.07 -4.92 35.66
C GLU A 410 -6.53 -3.72 34.85
N GLU A 411 -5.59 -2.91 34.35
CA GLU A 411 -5.88 -1.79 33.48
C GLU A 411 -6.54 -2.25 32.18
N LEU A 412 -6.04 -3.33 31.56
CA LEU A 412 -6.65 -3.91 30.37
C LEU A 412 -8.11 -4.31 30.63
N ILE A 413 -8.34 -5.01 31.73
CA ILE A 413 -9.67 -5.48 32.12
C ILE A 413 -10.61 -4.28 32.33
N GLU A 414 -10.15 -3.24 33.01
CA GLU A 414 -10.96 -2.05 33.26
C GLU A 414 -11.24 -1.25 31.97
N ALA A 415 -10.25 -1.09 31.09
CA ALA A 415 -10.44 -0.44 29.79
C ALA A 415 -11.48 -1.19 28.94
N ARG A 416 -11.40 -2.53 28.91
CA ARG A 416 -12.38 -3.40 28.24
C ARG A 416 -13.78 -3.27 28.81
N LYS A 417 -13.91 -3.15 30.13
CA LYS A 417 -15.20 -3.04 30.81
C LYS A 417 -15.83 -1.65 30.65
N SER A 418 -15.05 -0.60 30.82
CA SER A 418 -15.51 0.79 30.83
C SER A 418 -15.87 1.30 29.44
N ASN A 419 -15.12 0.88 28.42
CA ASN A 419 -15.36 1.30 27.04
C ASN A 419 -14.92 0.19 26.06
N PRO A 420 -15.69 -0.91 25.93
CA PRO A 420 -15.36 -2.04 25.06
C PRO A 420 -15.23 -1.66 23.58
N SER A 421 -15.88 -0.58 23.14
CA SER A 421 -15.80 -0.04 21.79
C SER A 421 -14.62 0.91 21.57
N GLY A 422 -13.84 1.20 22.62
CA GLY A 422 -12.70 2.10 22.54
C GLY A 422 -11.62 1.57 21.58
N PRO A 423 -11.13 2.37 20.62
CA PRO A 423 -10.11 1.93 19.69
C PRO A 423 -8.81 1.59 20.42
N ALA A 424 -8.20 0.48 20.02
CA ALA A 424 -6.93 0.02 20.54
C ALA A 424 -6.03 -0.47 19.41
N VAL A 425 -4.73 -0.30 19.62
CA VAL A 425 -3.67 -0.70 18.70
C VAL A 425 -2.85 -1.77 19.40
N ILE A 426 -2.51 -2.83 18.66
CA ILE A 426 -1.69 -3.93 19.15
C ILE A 426 -0.36 -3.93 18.41
N ALA A 427 0.75 -3.89 19.13
CA ALA A 427 2.09 -3.95 18.57
C ALA A 427 2.59 -5.39 18.52
N PHE A 428 2.38 -6.04 17.37
CA PHE A 428 3.03 -7.32 17.08
C PHE A 428 4.56 -7.14 16.99
N LEU A 429 4.97 -6.01 16.42
CA LEU A 429 6.35 -5.55 16.30
C LEU A 429 6.42 -4.09 16.77
N ASP A 430 6.97 -3.88 17.95
CA ASP A 430 7.24 -2.55 18.47
C ASP A 430 8.36 -1.89 17.67
N GLU A 431 7.95 -0.99 16.79
CA GLU A 431 8.88 -0.24 15.95
C GLU A 431 9.81 0.69 16.75
N ASP A 432 9.65 0.87 18.08
CA ASP A 432 10.63 1.59 18.91
C ASP A 432 11.78 0.68 19.34
N ASN A 433 11.52 -0.61 19.41
CA ASN A 433 12.52 -1.63 19.65
C ASN A 433 13.31 -1.90 18.37
N ALA A 434 14.63 -1.72 18.39
CA ALA A 434 15.49 -1.89 17.22
C ALA A 434 15.43 -3.31 16.63
N ASN A 435 15.33 -4.34 17.47
CA ASN A 435 15.26 -5.73 17.01
C ASN A 435 13.92 -6.02 16.33
N GLN A 436 12.81 -5.56 16.90
CA GLN A 436 11.48 -5.76 16.31
C GLN A 436 11.30 -4.90 15.05
N ARG A 437 11.91 -3.73 14.97
CA ARG A 437 11.99 -2.93 13.73
C ARG A 437 12.76 -3.67 12.63
N ALA A 438 13.88 -4.31 12.97
CA ALA A 438 14.63 -5.12 12.02
C ALA A 438 13.83 -6.34 11.54
N MET A 439 12.99 -6.93 12.41
CA MET A 439 12.03 -7.96 12.00
C MET A 439 11.01 -7.40 11.01
N LEU A 440 10.39 -6.24 11.29
CA LEU A 440 9.47 -5.59 10.34
C LEU A 440 10.13 -5.35 8.96
N ASP A 441 11.40 -4.95 8.96
CA ASP A 441 12.15 -4.74 7.73
C ASP A 441 12.27 -6.04 6.90
N LEU A 442 12.30 -7.24 7.51
CA LEU A 442 12.32 -8.51 6.76
C LEU A 442 11.09 -8.66 5.86
N ALA A 443 9.93 -8.19 6.30
CA ALA A 443 8.70 -8.22 5.51
C ALA A 443 8.66 -7.11 4.45
N VAL A 444 8.95 -5.86 4.83
CA VAL A 444 8.88 -4.70 3.92
C VAL A 444 9.96 -4.76 2.82
N LEU A 445 11.17 -5.21 3.18
CA LEU A 445 12.29 -5.35 2.26
C LEU A 445 12.32 -6.70 1.54
N TYR A 446 11.34 -7.58 1.77
CA TYR A 446 11.23 -8.83 1.06
C TYR A 446 11.17 -8.54 -0.45
N ALA A 447 12.21 -8.93 -1.20
CA ALA A 447 12.46 -8.56 -2.60
C ALA A 447 11.20 -8.44 -3.47
N ASP A 448 10.30 -9.44 -3.50
CA ASP A 448 9.11 -9.41 -4.37
C ASP A 448 7.79 -9.26 -3.60
N ALA A 449 7.83 -8.68 -2.41
CA ALA A 449 6.63 -8.26 -1.70
C ALA A 449 6.00 -7.06 -2.39
N ALA A 450 4.68 -7.13 -2.60
CA ALA A 450 3.87 -5.94 -2.85
C ALA A 450 3.76 -5.13 -1.55
N ILE A 451 3.63 -3.81 -1.68
CA ILE A 451 3.16 -2.98 -0.56
C ILE A 451 1.64 -2.86 -0.66
N ALA A 452 0.95 -3.20 0.41
CA ALA A 452 -0.50 -3.16 0.50
C ALA A 452 -0.91 -2.69 1.88
N SER A 453 -1.93 -1.83 1.98
CA SER A 453 -2.20 -1.08 3.21
C SER A 453 -2.93 -1.86 4.28
N ASP A 454 -3.71 -2.87 3.89
CA ASP A 454 -4.71 -3.50 4.76
C ASP A 454 -5.63 -2.42 5.38
N THR A 455 -5.95 -1.39 4.60
CA THR A 455 -6.80 -0.30 5.09
C THR A 455 -8.19 -0.83 5.39
N ILE A 456 -8.77 -0.37 6.49
CA ILE A 456 -10.15 -0.60 6.85
C ILE A 456 -10.93 0.71 6.70
N TRP A 457 -12.25 0.60 6.56
CA TRP A 457 -13.13 1.76 6.54
C TRP A 457 -13.04 2.56 7.85
N TRP A 458 -13.37 3.85 7.74
CA TRP A 458 -13.45 4.74 8.89
C TRP A 458 -14.70 4.45 9.70
N VAL A 459 -14.59 4.48 11.03
CA VAL A 459 -15.69 4.21 11.95
C VAL A 459 -15.86 5.40 12.88
N ARG A 460 -17.10 5.86 13.07
CA ARG A 460 -17.45 6.91 14.03
C ARG A 460 -17.41 6.39 15.47
N SER A 461 -17.40 7.31 16.43
CA SER A 461 -17.47 7.00 17.85
C SER A 461 -18.68 6.13 18.26
N ASN A 462 -19.77 6.20 17.50
CA ASN A 462 -20.98 5.38 17.68
C ASN A 462 -20.91 3.99 17.02
N GLY A 463 -19.75 3.59 16.48
CA GLY A 463 -19.54 2.30 15.83
C GLY A 463 -20.03 2.22 14.39
N LYS A 464 -20.66 3.26 13.83
CA LYS A 464 -21.13 3.25 12.45
C LYS A 464 -19.98 3.53 11.47
N PRO A 465 -19.88 2.80 10.36
CA PRO A 465 -18.92 3.11 9.30
C PRO A 465 -19.26 4.45 8.66
N VAL A 466 -18.23 5.22 8.29
CA VAL A 466 -18.35 6.44 7.49
C VAL A 466 -18.37 6.04 6.02
N VAL A 467 -19.57 6.01 5.44
CA VAL A 467 -19.78 5.60 4.05
C VAL A 467 -20.21 6.76 3.17
N GLU A 468 -20.73 7.82 3.78
CA GLU A 468 -21.17 9.02 3.09
C GLU A 468 -19.96 9.76 2.50
N PRO A 469 -20.05 10.35 1.29
CA PRO A 469 -18.94 11.04 0.64
C PRO A 469 -18.66 12.40 1.30
N VAL A 470 -18.12 12.38 2.52
CA VAL A 470 -17.80 13.56 3.33
C VAL A 470 -16.30 13.82 3.38
N TRP A 471 -15.90 15.06 3.14
CA TRP A 471 -14.53 15.53 3.22
C TRP A 471 -14.47 16.95 3.84
N PRO A 472 -13.56 17.24 4.78
CA PRO A 472 -12.69 16.30 5.48
C PRO A 472 -13.47 15.21 6.26
N LEU A 473 -12.77 14.16 6.69
CA LEU A 473 -13.37 13.12 7.51
C LEU A 473 -13.95 13.69 8.82
N PRO A 474 -15.08 13.14 9.33
CA PRO A 474 -15.69 13.60 10.58
C PRO A 474 -14.71 13.56 11.75
N ASP A 475 -14.90 14.46 12.72
CA ASP A 475 -13.94 14.59 13.83
C ASP A 475 -13.85 13.38 14.75
N ASP A 476 -14.91 12.60 14.81
CA ASP A 476 -15.03 11.40 15.62
C ASP A 476 -14.72 10.12 14.83
N ALA A 477 -14.27 10.24 13.57
CA ALA A 477 -13.91 9.09 12.74
C ALA A 477 -12.52 8.55 13.10
N TYR A 478 -12.41 7.23 13.15
CA TYR A 478 -11.17 6.52 13.46
C TYR A 478 -10.96 5.32 12.52
N ALA A 479 -9.71 5.13 12.10
CA ALA A 479 -9.18 3.95 11.46
C ALA A 479 -7.68 3.86 11.79
N HIS A 480 -7.05 2.71 11.54
CA HIS A 480 -5.60 2.59 11.68
C HIS A 480 -4.88 3.56 10.71
N PRO A 481 -3.79 4.25 11.13
CA PRO A 481 -3.07 5.22 10.27
C PRO A 481 -2.52 4.65 8.96
N ARG A 482 -2.45 3.31 8.84
CA ARG A 482 -2.04 2.61 7.61
C ARG A 482 -2.93 2.93 6.42
N GLY A 483 -4.20 3.27 6.66
CA GLY A 483 -5.13 3.70 5.60
C GLY A 483 -4.89 5.08 5.03
N ALA A 484 -3.99 5.86 5.63
CA ALA A 484 -3.71 7.25 5.27
C ALA A 484 -2.23 7.52 4.98
N GLY A 485 -1.37 6.50 5.04
CA GLY A 485 0.07 6.70 5.01
C GLY A 485 0.89 5.42 4.92
N THR A 486 0.43 4.39 4.22
CA THR A 486 1.24 3.18 3.96
C THR A 486 2.33 3.47 2.94
N PHE A 487 1.98 4.02 1.79
CA PHE A 487 2.90 4.17 0.67
C PHE A 487 3.83 5.37 0.86
N THR A 488 3.29 6.49 1.35
CA THR A 488 4.07 7.68 1.70
C THR A 488 5.00 7.44 2.89
N ARG A 489 4.66 6.54 3.82
CA ARG A 489 5.60 6.06 4.84
C ARG A 489 6.75 5.27 4.25
N MET A 490 6.50 4.41 3.27
CA MET A 490 7.58 3.73 2.54
C MET A 490 8.49 4.76 1.84
N LEU A 491 7.92 5.72 1.11
CA LEU A 491 8.71 6.75 0.43
C LEU A 491 9.50 7.63 1.42
N GLY A 492 8.83 8.21 2.41
CA GLY A 492 9.47 9.13 3.35
C GLY A 492 10.45 8.43 4.29
N ARG A 493 10.07 7.28 4.86
CA ARG A 493 10.89 6.61 5.90
C ARG A 493 11.85 5.59 5.33
N TYR A 494 11.41 4.71 4.43
CA TYR A 494 12.27 3.64 3.91
C TYR A 494 13.19 4.12 2.78
N VAL A 495 12.73 5.04 1.92
CA VAL A 495 13.56 5.61 0.85
C VAL A 495 14.37 6.82 1.33
N ARG A 496 13.72 7.91 1.76
CA ARG A 496 14.41 9.17 2.07
C ARG A 496 15.20 9.11 3.39
N GLU A 497 14.56 8.75 4.49
CA GLU A 497 15.18 8.84 5.83
C GLU A 497 16.17 7.69 6.12
N ARG A 498 15.72 6.44 5.96
CA ARG A 498 16.50 5.26 6.36
C ARG A 498 17.33 4.65 5.23
N LYS A 499 17.07 5.04 3.96
CA LYS A 499 17.77 4.59 2.76
C LYS A 499 17.89 3.06 2.63
N GLN A 500 16.83 2.35 3.05
CA GLN A 500 16.74 0.88 2.96
C GLN A 500 16.21 0.43 1.59
N LEU A 501 15.47 1.30 0.90
CA LEU A 501 14.98 1.09 -0.46
C LEU A 501 15.47 2.21 -1.38
N SER A 502 15.76 1.87 -2.63
CA SER A 502 15.86 2.88 -3.69
C SER A 502 14.44 3.36 -4.06
N LEU A 503 14.35 4.55 -4.64
CA LEU A 503 13.08 5.08 -5.14
C LEU A 503 12.46 4.16 -6.22
N MET A 504 13.30 3.66 -7.14
CA MET A 504 12.88 2.71 -8.18
C MET A 504 12.26 1.44 -7.59
N GLU A 505 12.90 0.87 -6.56
CA GLU A 505 12.39 -0.35 -5.93
C GLU A 505 11.11 -0.11 -5.12
N ALA A 506 11.02 1.02 -4.41
CA ALA A 506 9.81 1.40 -3.71
C ALA A 506 8.61 1.54 -4.67
N ILE A 507 8.79 2.24 -5.80
CA ILE A 507 7.76 2.36 -6.84
C ILE A 507 7.45 0.98 -7.44
N ARG A 508 8.46 0.14 -7.70
CA ARG A 508 8.25 -1.23 -8.20
C ARG A 508 7.32 -2.04 -7.30
N LYS A 509 7.56 -2.01 -5.98
CA LYS A 509 6.76 -2.73 -4.98
C LYS A 509 5.34 -2.20 -4.83
N ALA A 510 5.13 -0.92 -5.09
CA ALA A 510 3.83 -0.27 -4.95
C ALA A 510 3.02 -0.20 -6.27
N SER A 511 3.64 -0.46 -7.42
CA SER A 511 2.98 -0.36 -8.73
C SER A 511 3.18 -1.60 -9.61
N LEU A 512 4.42 -1.95 -9.97
CA LEU A 512 4.66 -2.99 -10.96
C LEU A 512 4.42 -4.40 -10.41
N VAL A 513 4.93 -4.70 -9.21
CA VAL A 513 4.73 -6.00 -8.54
C VAL A 513 3.23 -6.33 -8.38
N PRO A 514 2.38 -5.45 -7.80
CA PRO A 514 0.96 -5.75 -7.69
C PRO A 514 0.25 -5.87 -9.04
N ALA A 515 0.66 -5.11 -10.06
CA ALA A 515 0.15 -5.31 -11.43
C ALA A 515 0.51 -6.69 -11.99
N GLN A 516 1.75 -7.15 -11.80
CA GLN A 516 2.24 -8.44 -12.28
C GLN A 516 1.60 -9.63 -11.55
N ILE A 517 1.31 -9.50 -10.25
CA ILE A 517 0.58 -10.53 -9.49
C ILE A 517 -0.79 -10.81 -10.12
N LEU A 518 -1.44 -9.78 -10.67
CA LEU A 518 -2.81 -9.87 -11.17
C LEU A 518 -2.93 -9.97 -12.69
N GLU A 519 -1.90 -9.67 -13.48
CA GLU A 519 -2.08 -9.47 -14.92
C GLU A 519 -2.46 -10.71 -15.73
N ASP A 520 -2.23 -11.90 -15.18
CA ASP A 520 -2.77 -13.17 -15.70
C ASP A 520 -4.28 -13.30 -15.40
N ALA A 521 -4.70 -12.89 -14.19
CA ALA A 521 -6.09 -12.91 -13.77
C ALA A 521 -6.90 -11.72 -14.31
N ALA A 522 -6.29 -10.59 -14.64
CA ALA A 522 -6.98 -9.44 -15.19
C ALA A 522 -6.10 -8.78 -16.25
N PRO A 523 -6.40 -8.98 -17.56
CA PRO A 523 -5.70 -8.27 -18.63
C PRO A 523 -5.75 -6.74 -18.48
N GLN A 524 -6.74 -6.25 -17.70
CA GLN A 524 -6.76 -4.95 -17.00
C GLN A 524 -5.36 -4.45 -16.63
N MET A 525 -4.69 -5.25 -15.81
CA MET A 525 -3.50 -4.89 -15.07
C MET A 525 -2.24 -4.82 -15.93
N LYS A 526 -2.25 -5.40 -17.14
CA LYS A 526 -1.18 -5.23 -18.16
C LYS A 526 -0.99 -3.80 -18.61
N ARG A 527 -1.95 -2.91 -18.33
CA ARG A 527 -1.88 -1.48 -18.65
C ARG A 527 -1.70 -0.60 -17.41
N LYS A 528 -1.61 -1.18 -16.21
CA LYS A 528 -1.47 -0.44 -14.95
C LYS A 528 -0.10 -0.68 -14.33
N GLY A 529 0.29 0.20 -13.40
CA GLY A 529 1.53 0.07 -12.62
C GLY A 529 2.82 0.40 -13.38
N ARG A 530 2.71 1.04 -14.56
CA ARG A 530 3.81 1.35 -15.50
C ARG A 530 3.56 2.67 -16.25
N ILE A 531 4.61 3.41 -16.61
CA ILE A 531 4.55 4.62 -17.45
C ILE A 531 5.00 4.29 -18.87
N LYS A 532 4.04 3.96 -19.75
CA LYS A 532 4.29 3.56 -21.13
C LYS A 532 3.16 4.03 -22.05
N VAL A 533 3.46 4.35 -23.30
CA VAL A 533 2.42 4.64 -24.31
C VAL A 533 1.45 3.45 -24.41
N GLY A 534 0.15 3.75 -24.32
CA GLY A 534 -0.95 2.79 -24.28
C GLY A 534 -1.34 2.29 -22.89
N ALA A 535 -0.53 2.56 -21.86
CA ALA A 535 -0.90 2.30 -20.46
C ALA A 535 -2.05 3.21 -20.01
N ASP A 536 -2.82 2.76 -19.02
CA ASP A 536 -3.84 3.58 -18.39
C ASP A 536 -3.15 4.75 -17.67
N ALA A 537 -3.73 5.95 -17.77
CA ALA A 537 -3.15 7.16 -17.18
C ALA A 537 -3.44 7.26 -15.68
N ASP A 538 -2.94 6.29 -14.94
CA ASP A 538 -2.90 6.26 -13.47
C ASP A 538 -1.51 6.74 -13.04
N ILE A 539 -1.39 7.99 -12.64
CA ILE A 539 -0.10 8.69 -12.47
C ILE A 539 -0.11 9.47 -11.16
N ILE A 540 1.00 9.40 -10.42
CA ILE A 540 1.25 10.25 -9.26
C ILE A 540 2.42 11.19 -9.53
N VAL A 541 2.34 12.38 -8.95
CA VAL A 541 3.40 13.37 -8.92
C VAL A 541 3.63 13.78 -7.48
N PHE A 542 4.84 13.62 -6.97
CA PHE A 542 5.16 13.94 -5.58
C PHE A 542 6.54 14.56 -5.43
N ASP A 543 6.68 15.33 -4.36
CA ASP A 543 7.94 15.93 -3.96
C ASP A 543 8.75 14.89 -3.17
N PRO A 544 9.91 14.44 -3.71
CA PRO A 544 10.73 13.43 -3.05
C PRO A 544 11.33 13.91 -1.71
N ASP A 545 11.46 15.22 -1.51
CA ASP A 545 12.07 15.79 -0.31
C ASP A 545 11.06 15.90 0.84
N THR A 546 9.76 16.07 0.55
CA THR A 546 8.73 16.29 1.57
C THR A 546 7.76 15.14 1.77
N VAL A 547 7.64 14.19 0.83
CA VAL A 547 6.66 13.08 0.92
C VAL A 547 6.75 12.28 2.22
N ILE A 548 5.67 12.19 3.00
CA ILE A 548 5.67 11.50 4.30
C ILE A 548 4.24 11.20 4.81
N ASP A 549 4.12 10.13 5.59
CA ASP A 549 2.92 9.84 6.39
C ASP A 549 2.77 10.83 7.56
N LYS A 550 1.60 11.45 7.69
CA LYS A 550 1.25 12.32 8.83
C LYS A 550 0.34 11.64 9.85
N ALA A 551 -0.44 10.66 9.41
CA ALA A 551 -1.34 9.91 10.25
C ALA A 551 -0.60 9.23 11.42
N THR A 552 -1.13 9.39 12.62
CA THR A 552 -0.63 8.78 13.86
C THR A 552 -1.73 7.95 14.49
N TYR A 553 -1.43 7.12 15.49
CA TYR A 553 -2.47 6.39 16.21
C TYR A 553 -3.44 7.32 16.96
N ALA A 554 -2.91 8.44 17.47
CA ALA A 554 -3.71 9.42 18.19
C ALA A 554 -4.50 10.36 17.26
N ASN A 555 -3.97 10.64 16.07
CA ASN A 555 -4.63 11.44 15.05
C ASN A 555 -4.49 10.76 13.67
N PRO A 556 -5.30 9.73 13.39
CA PRO A 556 -5.17 8.94 12.17
C PRO A 556 -5.72 9.65 10.93
N ARG A 557 -6.58 10.66 11.11
CA ARG A 557 -7.27 11.36 10.01
C ARG A 557 -6.39 12.33 9.22
N GLN A 558 -5.11 12.47 9.57
CA GLN A 558 -4.21 13.38 8.86
C GLN A 558 -3.85 12.79 7.49
N PRO A 559 -4.18 13.46 6.37
CA PRO A 559 -3.71 13.04 5.06
C PRO A 559 -2.19 13.08 4.99
N ALA A 560 -1.60 12.22 4.16
CA ALA A 560 -0.18 12.28 3.87
C ALA A 560 0.22 13.61 3.20
N GLU A 561 1.48 13.97 3.33
CA GLU A 561 2.06 15.20 2.79
C GLU A 561 2.96 14.89 1.59
N GLY A 562 3.13 15.86 0.68
CA GLY A 562 4.07 15.81 -0.46
C GLY A 562 3.50 15.24 -1.76
N MET A 563 2.26 14.76 -1.79
CA MET A 563 1.57 14.36 -3.02
C MET A 563 1.04 15.59 -3.77
N LYS A 564 1.68 15.96 -4.88
CA LYS A 564 1.36 17.18 -5.64
C LYS A 564 0.18 16.97 -6.59
N HIS A 565 0.23 15.92 -7.41
CA HIS A 565 -0.86 15.58 -8.33
C HIS A 565 -1.15 14.08 -8.29
N VAL A 566 -2.42 13.71 -8.35
CA VAL A 566 -2.86 12.32 -8.49
C VAL A 566 -3.88 12.25 -9.60
N ILE A 567 -3.61 11.41 -10.58
CA ILE A 567 -4.38 11.27 -11.81
C ILE A 567 -4.86 9.82 -11.87
N VAL A 568 -6.17 9.62 -11.97
CA VAL A 568 -6.80 8.30 -12.07
C VAL A 568 -7.55 8.24 -13.39
N SER A 569 -7.24 7.24 -14.21
CA SER A 569 -7.82 7.08 -15.56
C SER A 569 -7.79 8.38 -16.38
N GLY A 570 -6.70 9.15 -16.26
CA GLY A 570 -6.47 10.41 -16.97
C GLY A 570 -7.19 11.65 -16.39
N VAL A 571 -7.91 11.51 -15.28
CA VAL A 571 -8.58 12.63 -14.60
C VAL A 571 -7.83 12.97 -13.32
N PRO A 572 -7.42 14.24 -13.12
CA PRO A 572 -6.72 14.64 -11.90
C PRO A 572 -7.71 14.75 -10.73
N ILE A 573 -7.51 13.93 -9.70
CA ILE A 573 -8.28 13.95 -8.45
C ILE A 573 -7.61 14.79 -7.36
N ILE A 574 -6.27 14.92 -7.41
CA ILE A 574 -5.51 15.86 -6.60
C ILE A 574 -4.74 16.75 -7.57
N ARG A 575 -4.84 18.07 -7.37
CA ARG A 575 -4.10 19.10 -8.13
C ARG A 575 -3.44 20.07 -7.16
N ASP A 576 -2.14 20.26 -7.30
CA ASP A 576 -1.33 21.14 -6.44
C ASP A 576 -1.58 20.87 -4.94
N GLY A 577 -1.65 19.59 -4.56
CA GLY A 577 -1.91 19.13 -3.19
C GLY A 577 -3.37 19.26 -2.73
N THR A 578 -4.29 19.69 -3.59
CA THR A 578 -5.72 19.89 -3.26
C THR A 578 -6.58 18.81 -3.89
N LEU A 579 -7.38 18.13 -3.06
CA LEU A 579 -8.37 17.12 -3.50
C LEU A 579 -9.59 17.79 -4.16
N ASP A 580 -10.02 17.25 -5.29
CA ASP A 580 -11.29 17.57 -5.94
C ASP A 580 -12.32 16.48 -5.62
N THR A 581 -13.24 16.77 -4.72
CA THR A 581 -14.27 15.81 -4.26
C THR A 581 -15.41 15.62 -5.27
N THR A 582 -15.42 16.39 -6.37
CA THR A 582 -16.51 16.36 -7.35
C THR A 582 -16.27 15.34 -8.47
N VAL A 583 -15.04 14.81 -8.58
CA VAL A 583 -14.65 13.87 -9.63
C VAL A 583 -14.60 12.44 -9.09
N MET A 584 -15.19 11.50 -9.84
CA MET A 584 -15.22 10.06 -9.52
C MET A 584 -14.73 9.23 -10.72
N PRO A 585 -13.45 9.36 -11.13
CA PRO A 585 -12.97 8.76 -12.38
C PRO A 585 -12.66 7.27 -12.30
N GLY A 586 -12.76 6.67 -11.12
CA GLY A 586 -12.40 5.27 -10.86
C GLY A 586 -13.10 4.31 -11.81
N GLN A 587 -12.32 3.42 -12.43
CA GLN A 587 -12.82 2.39 -13.34
C GLN A 587 -12.75 1.01 -12.67
N PRO A 588 -13.69 0.10 -12.99
CA PRO A 588 -13.62 -1.25 -12.46
C PRO A 588 -12.46 -2.04 -13.09
N VAL A 589 -11.72 -2.79 -12.27
CA VAL A 589 -10.76 -3.81 -12.67
C VAL A 589 -11.43 -5.16 -12.47
N ARG A 590 -11.65 -5.94 -13.53
CA ARG A 590 -12.39 -7.21 -13.45
C ARG A 590 -11.65 -8.34 -14.15
N GLY A 591 -11.85 -9.55 -13.64
CA GLY A 591 -11.55 -10.77 -14.41
C GLY A 591 -12.51 -10.93 -15.59
N PRO A 592 -12.19 -11.76 -16.60
CA PRO A 592 -13.11 -12.08 -17.68
C PRO A 592 -14.38 -12.75 -17.16
N VAL A 593 -15.54 -12.27 -17.62
CA VAL A 593 -16.84 -12.93 -17.37
C VAL A 593 -16.93 -14.18 -18.24
N GLY A 594 -17.46 -15.27 -17.67
CA GLY A 594 -17.49 -16.58 -18.32
C GLY A 594 -16.09 -17.20 -18.44
N ARG A 595 -15.17 -16.86 -17.52
CA ARG A 595 -13.82 -17.41 -17.51
C ARG A 595 -13.88 -18.95 -17.61
N LEU A 596 -13.12 -19.48 -18.56
CA LEU A 596 -12.98 -20.92 -18.73
C LEU A 596 -11.76 -21.43 -17.95
N PRO A 597 -11.76 -22.71 -17.53
CA PRO A 597 -10.58 -23.35 -16.99
C PRO A 597 -9.38 -23.19 -17.93
N VAL A 598 -8.20 -22.91 -17.37
CA VAL A 598 -6.96 -22.90 -18.15
C VAL A 598 -6.64 -24.34 -18.57
N LYS A 599 -6.13 -24.52 -19.79
CA LYS A 599 -5.64 -25.84 -20.21
C LYS A 599 -4.49 -26.22 -19.29
N SER A 600 -4.61 -27.36 -18.61
CA SER A 600 -3.50 -27.90 -17.80
C SER A 600 -2.24 -27.98 -18.67
N THR A 601 -1.22 -27.21 -18.33
CA THR A 601 0.09 -27.24 -18.98
C THR A 601 1.01 -28.29 -18.36
N THR A 602 0.59 -28.93 -17.27
CA THR A 602 1.37 -29.92 -16.54
C THR A 602 0.82 -31.32 -16.80
N ALA A 603 1.51 -32.05 -17.69
CA ALA A 603 1.61 -33.50 -17.55
C ALA A 603 2.67 -33.77 -16.47
N GLU A 604 2.35 -33.53 -15.20
CA GLU A 604 3.29 -33.77 -14.11
C GLU A 604 2.75 -34.79 -13.12
N ARG A 605 3.66 -35.66 -12.68
CA ARG A 605 3.46 -36.73 -11.70
C ARG A 605 2.72 -36.18 -10.48
N ALA A 606 1.72 -36.91 -10.00
CA ALA A 606 1.03 -36.60 -8.76
C ALA A 606 2.04 -36.43 -7.60
N ILE A 607 1.97 -35.29 -6.91
CA ILE A 607 2.76 -35.02 -5.72
C ILE A 607 2.29 -36.01 -4.64
N THR A 608 3.22 -36.81 -4.12
CA THR A 608 2.92 -37.81 -3.11
C THR A 608 3.01 -37.21 -1.70
N GLU A 609 2.37 -37.85 -0.72
CA GLU A 609 2.53 -37.51 0.69
C GLU A 609 4.02 -37.49 1.11
N THR A 610 4.84 -38.38 0.56
CA THR A 610 6.29 -38.40 0.80
C THR A 610 6.99 -37.15 0.27
N ASP A 611 6.56 -36.65 -0.89
CA ASP A 611 7.11 -35.42 -1.48
C ASP A 611 6.76 -34.20 -0.60
N VAL A 612 5.53 -34.15 -0.07
CA VAL A 612 5.08 -33.11 0.88
C VAL A 612 5.86 -33.20 2.19
N MET A 613 5.95 -34.38 2.81
CA MET A 613 6.66 -34.56 4.08
C MET A 613 8.16 -34.27 3.97
N THR A 614 8.77 -34.63 2.84
CA THR A 614 10.17 -34.29 2.56
C THR A 614 10.33 -32.78 2.39
N ALA A 615 9.42 -32.12 1.66
CA ALA A 615 9.43 -30.67 1.51
C ALA A 615 9.24 -29.95 2.86
N VAL A 616 8.29 -30.38 3.69
CA VAL A 616 8.07 -29.83 5.04
C VAL A 616 9.31 -30.00 5.91
N ARG A 617 9.90 -31.20 5.94
CA ARG A 617 11.15 -31.45 6.69
C ARG A 617 12.28 -30.54 6.21
N ASP A 618 12.45 -30.40 4.90
CA ASP A 618 13.49 -29.55 4.33
C ASP A 618 13.23 -28.06 4.61
N LEU A 619 11.97 -27.61 4.59
CA LEU A 619 11.56 -26.25 4.93
C LEU A 619 11.84 -25.94 6.40
N ARG A 620 11.48 -26.86 7.31
CA ARG A 620 11.83 -26.76 8.74
C ARG A 620 13.34 -26.69 8.93
N ALA A 621 14.09 -27.55 8.25
CA ALA A 621 15.55 -27.54 8.30
C ALA A 621 16.16 -26.22 7.79
N ALA A 622 15.62 -25.64 6.71
CA ALA A 622 16.03 -24.34 6.18
C ALA A 622 15.75 -23.18 7.16
N ALA A 623 14.70 -23.32 7.98
CA ALA A 623 14.36 -22.38 9.05
C ALA A 623 15.12 -22.65 10.37
N GLY A 624 15.99 -23.66 10.42
CA GLY A 624 16.67 -24.07 11.66
C GLY A 624 15.74 -24.71 12.71
N LEU A 625 14.53 -25.09 12.31
CA LEU A 625 13.54 -25.77 13.14
C LEU A 625 13.81 -27.28 13.13
N ARG A 626 13.62 -27.94 14.28
CA ARG A 626 13.75 -29.40 14.41
C ARG A 626 12.44 -30.12 14.14
#